data_AF-A0A425W3I5-F1
#
_entry.id   AF-A0A425W3I5-F1
#
_cell.length_a   1.000
_cell.length_b   1.000
_cell.length_c   1.000
_cell.angle_alpha   90.00
_cell.angle_beta   90.00
_cell.angle_gamma   90.00
#
_symmetry.space_group_name_H-M   'P 1'
#
loop_
_entity.id
_entity.type
_entity.pdbx_description
1 polymer ?
#
loop_
_entity_poly.entity_id
_entity_poly.type
_entity_poly.pdbx_seq_one_letter_code
_entity_poly.pdbx_strand_id
1 'polypeptide(L)'
;MNEFCILFDLAMAVIFFLIGLYFYKSDGKAANLLTGYNMKSIEERKKYDEKEMCKDYGKRMMLWAIPFLAGAVIDIGFPGKGMLIAWVIWAVMFVLLLIERHKREG
;
A
#
# COMPACT_ATOMS: atom_id res chain seq x y z
N MET A 1 -22.27 9.12 -11.81
CA MET A 1 -20.95 9.59 -11.32
C MET A 1 -20.74 9.24 -9.84
N ASN A 2 -21.70 9.52 -8.96
CA ASN A 2 -21.62 9.24 -7.52
C ASN A 2 -21.42 7.75 -7.18
N GLU A 3 -22.26 6.87 -7.72
CA GLU A 3 -22.16 5.41 -7.47
C GLU A 3 -20.84 4.84 -7.97
N PHE A 4 -20.33 5.34 -9.09
CA PHE A 4 -19.03 4.95 -9.62
C PHE A 4 -17.90 5.33 -8.66
N CYS A 5 -17.87 6.55 -8.13
CA CYS A 5 -16.83 6.99 -7.18
C CYS A 5 -16.82 6.12 -5.92
N ILE A 6 -17.99 5.82 -5.36
CA ILE A 6 -18.11 4.95 -4.17
C ILE A 6 -17.62 3.53 -4.49
N LEU A 7 -18.08 2.92 -5.59
CA LEU A 7 -17.65 1.58 -5.98
C LEU A 7 -16.14 1.52 -6.28
N PHE A 8 -15.61 2.58 -6.89
CA PHE A 8 -14.19 2.69 -7.17
C PHE A 8 -13.36 2.75 -5.89
N ASP A 9 -13.73 3.61 -4.94
CA ASP A 9 -13.07 3.70 -3.63
C ASP A 9 -13.14 2.37 -2.88
N LEU A 10 -14.29 1.70 -2.86
CA LEU A 10 -14.43 0.37 -2.24
C LEU A 10 -13.55 -0.68 -2.93
N ALA A 11 -13.50 -0.69 -4.26
CA ALA A 11 -12.63 -1.59 -5.01
C ALA A 11 -11.14 -1.34 -4.68
N MET A 12 -10.71 -0.08 -4.63
CA MET A 12 -9.35 0.28 -4.25
C MET A 12 -9.01 -0.12 -2.80
N ALA A 13 -9.94 0.08 -1.87
CA ALA A 13 -9.78 -0.36 -0.48
C ALA A 13 -9.55 -1.88 -0.40
N VAL A 14 -10.35 -2.66 -1.12
CA VAL A 14 -10.21 -4.13 -1.20
C VAL A 14 -8.87 -4.52 -1.82
N ILE A 15 -8.47 -3.90 -2.94
CA ILE A 15 -7.21 -4.18 -3.63
C ILE A 15 -6.01 -3.93 -2.69
N PHE A 16 -5.93 -2.75 -2.06
CA PHE A 16 -4.82 -2.44 -1.15
C PHE A 16 -4.79 -3.35 0.07
N PHE A 17 -5.96 -3.66 0.64
CA PHE A 17 -6.04 -4.59 1.74
C PHE A 17 -5.55 -6.00 1.35
N LEU A 18 -5.97 -6.52 0.19
CA LEU A 18 -5.56 -7.84 -0.28
C LEU A 18 -4.07 -7.90 -0.64
N ILE A 19 -3.52 -6.86 -1.28
CA ILE A 19 -2.08 -6.76 -1.55
C ILE A 19 -1.31 -6.74 -0.22
N GLY A 20 -1.74 -5.91 0.73
CA GLY A 20 -1.09 -5.82 2.03
C GLY A 20 -1.18 -7.12 2.82
N LEU A 21 -2.33 -7.81 2.77
CA LEU A 21 -2.52 -9.13 3.39
C LEU A 21 -1.62 -10.20 2.76
N TYR A 22 -1.47 -10.16 1.43
CA TYR A 22 -0.57 -11.05 0.70
C TYR A 22 0.88 -10.86 1.16
N PHE A 23 1.38 -9.62 1.19
CA PHE A 23 2.70 -9.29 1.73
C PHE A 23 2.86 -9.76 3.18
N TYR A 24 1.87 -9.46 4.02
CA TYR A 24 1.92 -9.81 5.44
C TYR A 24 2.03 -11.32 5.68
N LYS A 25 1.36 -12.13 4.85
CA LYS A 25 1.32 -13.59 4.95
C LYS A 25 2.36 -14.31 4.07
N SER A 26 3.16 -13.59 3.29
CA SER A 26 4.03 -14.22 2.28
C SER A 26 5.24 -14.97 2.84
N ASP A 27 5.53 -14.83 4.13
CA ASP A 27 6.73 -15.40 4.79
C ASP A 27 8.03 -15.01 4.06
N GLY A 28 8.18 -13.72 3.76
CA GLY A 28 9.35 -13.18 3.04
C GLY A 28 9.29 -13.28 1.51
N LYS A 29 8.47 -14.16 0.94
CA LYS A 29 8.44 -14.40 -0.52
C LYS A 29 8.07 -13.17 -1.35
N ALA A 30 7.23 -12.28 -0.82
CA ALA A 30 6.80 -11.06 -1.51
C ALA A 30 7.91 -9.99 -1.59
N ALA A 31 9.05 -10.17 -0.91
CA ALA A 31 10.21 -9.28 -1.03
C ALA A 31 10.73 -9.21 -2.48
N ASN A 32 10.56 -10.28 -3.26
CA ASN A 32 10.91 -10.31 -4.68
C ASN A 32 10.05 -9.37 -5.56
N LEU A 33 8.89 -8.92 -5.06
CA LEU A 33 8.02 -7.97 -5.76
C LEU A 33 8.38 -6.51 -5.43
N LEU A 34 9.28 -6.28 -4.47
CA LEU A 34 9.74 -4.93 -4.12
C LEU A 34 10.76 -4.46 -5.15
N THR A 35 10.31 -3.58 -6.06
CA THR A 35 11.17 -2.97 -7.07
C THR A 35 12.34 -2.24 -6.43
N GLY A 36 13.55 -2.50 -6.94
CA GLY A 36 14.80 -2.01 -6.37
C GLY A 36 15.46 -3.07 -5.50
N TYR A 37 14.72 -3.60 -4.53
CA TYR A 37 15.19 -4.68 -3.68
C TYR A 37 15.38 -5.99 -4.46
N ASN A 38 14.49 -6.29 -5.42
CA ASN A 38 14.58 -7.47 -6.29
C ASN A 38 15.81 -7.51 -7.21
N MET A 39 16.53 -6.39 -7.36
CA MET A 39 17.79 -6.31 -8.12
C MET A 39 19.03 -6.55 -7.24
N LYS A 40 18.88 -6.60 -5.90
CA LYS A 40 19.98 -6.91 -4.98
C LYS A 40 20.44 -8.35 -5.17
N SER A 41 21.75 -8.56 -5.07
CA SER A 41 22.36 -9.89 -5.06
C SER A 41 21.88 -10.70 -3.85
N ILE A 42 22.00 -12.04 -3.93
CA ILE A 42 21.65 -12.94 -2.80
C ILE A 42 22.43 -12.54 -1.53
N GLU A 43 23.67 -12.06 -1.68
CA GLU A 43 24.54 -11.77 -0.53
C GLU A 43 24.21 -10.45 0.15
N GLU A 44 23.69 -9.48 -0.61
CA GLU A 44 23.10 -8.27 -0.03
C GLU A 44 21.79 -8.57 0.68
N ARG A 45 20.96 -9.45 0.09
CA ARG A 45 19.66 -9.84 0.66
C ARG A 45 19.77 -10.60 1.98
N LYS A 46 20.84 -11.39 2.17
CA LYS A 46 21.14 -12.08 3.45
C LYS A 46 21.27 -11.13 4.67
N LYS A 47 21.45 -9.83 4.44
CA LYS A 47 21.55 -8.81 5.50
C LYS A 47 20.19 -8.36 6.05
N TYR A 48 19.08 -8.75 5.40
CA TYR A 48 17.74 -8.28 5.74
C TYR A 48 16.86 -9.46 6.20
N ASP A 49 16.02 -9.22 7.20
CA ASP A 49 14.92 -10.13 7.53
C ASP A 49 13.76 -9.89 6.55
N GLU A 50 13.73 -10.67 5.47
CA GLU A 50 12.68 -10.54 4.44
C GLU A 50 11.28 -10.80 4.99
N LYS A 51 11.14 -11.63 6.03
CA LYS A 51 9.87 -11.96 6.65
C LYS A 51 9.34 -10.76 7.43
N GLU A 52 10.19 -10.13 8.24
CA GLU A 52 9.82 -8.90 8.94
C GLU A 52 9.55 -7.75 7.96
N MET A 53 10.38 -7.62 6.92
CA MET A 53 10.19 -6.63 5.86
C MET A 53 8.82 -6.79 5.20
N CYS A 54 8.46 -8.00 4.73
CA CYS A 54 7.16 -8.24 4.12
C CYS A 54 5.99 -7.95 5.07
N LYS A 55 6.14 -8.22 6.37
CA LYS A 55 5.13 -7.86 7.38
C LYS A 55 4.98 -6.34 7.53
N ASP A 56 6.07 -5.57 7.54
CA ASP A 56 6.03 -4.10 7.62
C ASP A 56 5.35 -3.50 6.38
N TYR A 57 5.79 -3.89 5.17
CA TYR A 57 5.16 -3.47 3.93
C TYR A 57 3.68 -3.85 3.88
N GLY A 58 3.34 -5.09 4.25
CA GLY A 58 1.97 -5.58 4.27
C GLY A 58 1.07 -4.76 5.19
N LYS A 59 1.52 -4.44 6.42
CA LYS A 59 0.78 -3.57 7.35
C LYS A 59 0.53 -2.19 6.75
N ARG A 60 1.56 -1.57 6.17
CA ARG A 60 1.45 -0.24 5.58
C ARG A 60 0.50 -0.21 4.37
N MET A 61 0.57 -1.23 3.52
CA MET A 61 -0.35 -1.38 2.38
C MET A 61 -1.79 -1.64 2.83
N MET A 62 -2.02 -2.40 3.91
CA MET A 62 -3.37 -2.54 4.48
C MET A 62 -3.90 -1.20 5.03
N LEU A 63 -3.05 -0.37 5.65
CA LEU A 63 -3.45 0.97 6.12
C LEU A 63 -3.87 1.89 4.96
N TRP A 64 -3.34 1.68 3.76
CA TRP A 64 -3.77 2.43 2.57
C TRP A 64 -5.21 2.19 2.19
N ALA A 65 -5.87 1.12 2.66
CA ALA A 65 -7.30 0.94 2.44
C ALA A 65 -8.16 1.97 3.20
N ILE A 66 -7.67 2.49 4.33
CA ILE A 66 -8.43 3.40 5.21
C ILE A 66 -8.83 4.71 4.51
N PRO A 67 -7.92 5.44 3.82
CA PRO A 67 -8.28 6.62 3.04
C PRO A 67 -9.42 6.37 2.04
N PHE A 68 -9.43 5.22 1.35
CA PHE A 68 -10.47 4.90 0.37
C PHE A 68 -11.79 4.51 1.03
N LEU A 69 -11.79 3.82 2.18
CA LEU A 69 -13.02 3.61 2.95
C LEU A 69 -13.62 4.94 3.43
N ALA A 70 -12.79 5.88 3.87
CA ALA A 70 -13.23 7.23 4.22
C ALA A 70 -13.72 8.02 3.00
N GLY A 71 -13.03 7.89 1.85
CA GLY A 71 -13.42 8.47 0.57
C GLY A 71 -14.82 8.04 0.14
N ALA A 72 -15.11 6.74 0.20
CA ALA A 72 -16.42 6.17 -0.11
C ALA A 72 -17.53 6.78 0.76
N VAL A 73 -17.29 6.99 2.06
CA VAL A 73 -18.26 7.63 2.97
C VAL A 73 -18.50 9.10 2.60
N ILE A 74 -17.44 9.84 2.26
CA ILE A 74 -17.54 11.26 1.85
C ILE A 74 -18.32 11.37 0.53
N ASP A 75 -18.10 10.46 -0.42
CA ASP A 75 -18.71 10.49 -1.75
C ASP A 75 -20.22 10.19 -1.74
N ILE A 76 -20.79 9.70 -0.63
CA ILE A 76 -22.25 9.63 -0.42
C ILE A 76 -22.87 11.03 -0.45
N GLY A 77 -22.21 12.03 0.17
CA GLY A 77 -22.70 13.41 0.25
C GLY A 77 -22.01 14.37 -0.72
N PHE A 78 -20.78 14.08 -1.13
CA PHE A 78 -19.95 14.97 -1.94
C PHE A 78 -19.23 14.23 -3.07
N PRO A 79 -19.95 13.88 -4.14
CA PRO A 79 -19.45 12.98 -5.16
C PRO A 79 -18.11 13.39 -5.77
N GLY A 80 -17.15 12.46 -5.78
CA GLY A 80 -15.81 12.61 -6.31
C GLY A 80 -14.83 13.35 -5.41
N LYS A 81 -15.29 14.03 -4.35
CA LYS A 81 -14.38 14.72 -3.42
C LYS A 81 -13.67 13.74 -2.50
N GLY A 82 -14.37 12.72 -2.03
CA GLY A 82 -13.84 11.63 -1.21
C GLY A 82 -12.75 10.88 -1.94
N MET A 83 -13.03 10.43 -3.16
CA MET A 83 -12.04 9.79 -4.03
C MET A 83 -10.79 10.66 -4.26
N LEU A 84 -10.93 11.95 -4.55
CA LEU A 84 -9.78 12.86 -4.72
C LEU A 84 -8.93 12.95 -3.44
N ILE A 85 -9.58 13.11 -2.28
CA ILE A 85 -8.90 13.19 -0.98
C ILE A 85 -8.18 11.87 -0.68
N ALA A 86 -8.81 10.72 -0.95
CA ALA A 86 -8.23 9.40 -0.74
C ALA A 86 -6.94 9.22 -1.55
N TRP A 87 -6.94 9.60 -2.83
CA TRP A 87 -5.74 9.54 -3.69
C TRP A 87 -4.62 10.46 -3.21
N VAL A 88 -4.94 11.68 -2.75
CA VAL A 88 -3.93 12.60 -2.20
C VAL A 88 -3.28 12.02 -0.94
N ILE A 89 -4.08 11.52 0.00
CA ILE A 89 -3.57 10.91 1.23
C ILE A 89 -2.72 9.68 0.90
N TRP A 90 -3.22 8.80 0.02
CA TRP A 90 -2.49 7.63 -0.43
C TRP A 90 -1.14 7.99 -1.06
N ALA A 91 -1.10 8.98 -1.95
CA ALA A 91 0.14 9.41 -2.60
C ALA A 91 1.18 9.91 -1.58
N VAL A 92 0.75 10.66 -0.56
CA VAL A 92 1.62 11.08 0.54
C VAL A 92 2.16 9.87 1.30
N MET A 93 1.30 8.93 1.69
CA MET A 93 1.73 7.70 2.38
C MET A 93 2.69 6.86 1.54
N PHE A 94 2.47 6.80 0.22
CA PHE A 94 3.33 6.11 -0.72
C PHE A 94 4.72 6.77 -0.81
N VAL A 95 4.79 8.09 -0.96
CA VAL A 95 6.07 8.82 -0.97
C VAL A 95 6.82 8.66 0.36
N LEU A 96 6.13 8.71 1.49
CA LEU A 96 6.75 8.46 2.80
C LEU A 96 7.34 7.05 2.88
N LEU A 97 6.61 6.03 2.41
CA LEU A 97 7.13 4.67 2.30
C LEU A 97 8.40 4.61 1.42
N LEU A 98 8.42 5.30 0.28
CA LEU A 98 9.57 5.35 -0.61
C LEU A 98 10.80 6.00 0.06
N ILE A 99 10.62 7.09 0.80
CA ILE A 99 11.69 7.77 1.53
C ILE A 99 12.24 6.87 2.63
N GLU A 100 11.36 6.26 3.41
CA GLU A 100 11.75 5.38 4.51
C GLU A 100 12.48 4.13 4.02
N ARG A 101 12.00 3.49 2.95
CA ARG A 101 12.71 2.34 2.39
C ARG A 101 14.06 2.71 1.79
N HIS A 102 14.18 3.88 1.16
CA HIS A 102 15.48 4.30 0.63
C HIS A 102 16.52 4.48 1.74
N LYS A 103 16.11 4.92 2.93
CA LYS A 103 17.00 5.01 4.11
C LYS A 103 17.33 3.65 4.73
N ARG A 104 16.42 2.66 4.65
CA ARG A 104 16.58 1.33 5.28
C ARG A 104 17.25 0.30 4.37
N GLU A 105 16.94 0.35 3.08
CA GLU A 105 17.30 -0.65 2.07
C GLU A 105 18.29 -0.11 1.02
N GLY A 106 18.54 1.21 1.01
CA GLY A 106 19.51 1.85 0.12
C GLY A 106 20.96 1.50 0.43
#